data_AF-F6BH25-F1
#
_entry.id   AF-F6BH25-F1
#
_cell.length_a   1.000
_cell.length_b   1.000
_cell.length_c   1.000
_cell.angle_alpha   90.00
_cell.angle_beta   90.00
_cell.angle_gamma   90.00
#
_symmetry.space_group_name_H-M   'P 1'
#
loop_
_entity.id
_entity.type
_entity.pdbx_description
1 polymer ?
#
loop_
_entity_poly.entity_id
_entity_poly.type
_entity_poly.pdbx_seq_one_letter_code
_entity_poly.pdbx_strand_id
1 'polypeptide(L)'
;MYYKRVSEYVSTINYGDKTIVRKYAVVKSEVKVFNGGENVDVPSYGIEIAEQITEKGIVKEELGDVIVHVSPYKDKVEDMAKRFCIDDLSPLHLSDIMDDLYYQYIDDYDEYAKECKIAI
;
A
#
# COMPACT_ATOMS: atom_id res chain seq x y z
N MET A 1 6.05 3.29 13.20
CA MET A 1 6.51 3.64 11.85
C MET A 1 5.60 4.74 11.34
N TYR A 2 6.14 5.91 10.96
CA TYR A 2 5.32 7.05 10.56
C TYR A 2 5.12 7.03 9.05
N TYR A 3 3.88 6.90 8.60
CA TYR A 3 3.48 7.07 7.21
C TYR A 3 2.27 8.01 7.13
N LYS A 4 2.02 8.58 5.95
CA LYS A 4 0.86 9.41 5.66
C LYS A 4 0.09 8.86 4.47
N ARG A 5 -1.24 8.86 4.53
CA ARG A 5 -2.07 8.55 3.35
C ARG A 5 -1.92 9.68 2.33
N VAL A 6 -1.70 9.34 1.07
CA VAL A 6 -1.53 10.29 -0.04
C VAL A 6 -2.58 10.15 -1.14
N SER A 7 -3.31 9.03 -1.16
CA SER A 7 -4.52 8.83 -1.95
C SER A 7 -5.38 7.73 -1.31
N GLU A 8 -6.66 7.67 -1.66
CA GLU A 8 -7.62 6.70 -1.14
C GLU A 8 -8.65 6.34 -2.21
N TYR A 9 -9.00 5.06 -2.27
CA TYR A 9 -10.04 4.47 -3.12
C TYR A 9 -11.02 3.71 -2.23
N VAL A 10 -12.29 3.67 -2.64
CA VAL A 10 -13.35 3.06 -1.83
C VAL A 10 -14.16 2.09 -2.67
N SER A 11 -14.28 0.85 -2.18
CA SER A 11 -15.26 -0.14 -2.64
C SER A 11 -16.40 -0.22 -1.62
N THR A 12 -17.62 -0.39 -2.09
CA THR A 12 -18.78 -0.61 -1.23
C THR A 12 -19.66 -1.68 -1.83
N ILE A 13 -19.92 -2.73 -1.05
CA ILE A 13 -20.77 -3.84 -1.46
C ILE A 13 -21.92 -3.99 -0.48
N ASN A 14 -23.13 -4.13 -1.02
CA ASN A 14 -24.35 -4.31 -0.25
C ASN A 14 -24.95 -5.70 -0.51
N TYR A 15 -25.17 -6.46 0.56
CA TYR A 15 -25.79 -7.78 0.59
C TYR A 15 -26.94 -7.79 1.59
N GLY A 16 -28.15 -7.47 1.13
CA GLY A 16 -29.31 -7.34 2.01
C GLY A 16 -29.08 -6.26 3.07
N ASP A 17 -29.13 -6.64 4.35
CA ASP A 17 -28.88 -5.75 5.50
C ASP A 17 -27.40 -5.58 5.84
N LYS A 18 -26.50 -6.24 5.11
CA LYS A 18 -25.04 -6.19 5.30
C LYS A 18 -24.41 -5.23 4.29
N THR A 19 -23.66 -4.27 4.76
CA THR A 19 -22.81 -3.37 3.97
C THR A 19 -21.35 -3.62 4.31
N ILE A 20 -20.52 -3.83 3.30
CA ILE A 20 -19.08 -3.94 3.43
C ILE A 20 -18.46 -2.72 2.74
N VAL A 21 -17.73 -1.91 3.50
CA VAL A 21 -16.97 -0.78 2.97
C VAL A 21 -15.50 -1.13 3.06
N ARG A 22 -14.79 -1.06 1.93
CA ARG A 22 -13.34 -1.23 1.89
C ARG A 22 -12.67 0.04 1.39
N LYS A 23 -11.59 0.42 2.07
CA LYS A 23 -10.77 1.57 1.73
C LYS A 23 -9.38 1.10 1.40
N TYR A 24 -8.84 1.56 0.28
CA TYR A 24 -7.51 1.25 -0.22
C TYR A 24 -6.74 2.55 -0.30
N ALA A 25 -5.77 2.75 0.59
CA ALA A 25 -5.00 3.96 0.66
C ALA A 25 -3.56 3.73 0.22
N VAL A 26 -3.03 4.63 -0.61
CA VAL A 26 -1.58 4.70 -0.82
C VAL A 26 -1.00 5.45 0.36
N VAL A 27 -0.02 4.83 1.02
CA VAL A 27 0.71 5.45 2.12
C VAL A 27 2.10 5.87 1.66
N LYS A 28 2.60 6.99 2.18
CA LYS A 28 3.95 7.48 1.95
C LYS A 28 4.74 7.49 3.24
N SER A 29 5.95 6.95 3.20
CA SER A 29 7.00 7.04 4.20
C SER A 29 8.33 7.38 3.53
N GLU A 30 9.41 7.28 4.28
CA GLU A 30 10.79 7.44 3.82
C GLU A 30 11.62 6.28 4.37
N VAL A 31 12.59 5.81 3.58
CA VAL A 31 13.54 4.76 3.96
C VAL A 31 14.96 5.23 3.66
N LYS A 32 15.91 4.82 4.49
CA LYS A 32 17.33 5.07 4.22
C LYS A 32 17.93 3.92 3.44
N VAL A 33 18.46 4.21 2.27
CA VAL A 33 19.13 3.23 1.42
C VAL A 33 20.59 3.62 1.28
N PHE A 34 21.50 2.67 1.46
CA PHE A 34 22.92 2.90 1.22
C PHE A 34 23.22 2.77 -0.26
N ASN A 35 23.62 3.87 -0.91
CA ASN A 35 23.92 3.84 -2.33
C ASN A 35 25.37 3.35 -2.62
N GLY A 36 26.21 3.11 -1.62
CA GLY A 36 27.63 2.75 -1.86
C GLY A 36 28.62 3.88 -1.60
N GLY A 37 28.12 5.10 -1.35
CA GLY A 37 28.89 6.22 -0.79
C GLY A 37 28.29 6.69 0.53
N GLU A 38 26.98 6.95 0.54
CA GLU A 38 26.25 7.47 1.69
C GLU A 38 24.86 6.85 1.85
N ASN A 39 24.21 7.16 2.98
CA ASN A 39 22.80 6.83 3.19
C ASN A 39 21.95 7.96 2.61
N VAL A 40 21.12 7.63 1.63
CA VAL A 40 20.17 8.57 1.01
C VAL A 40 18.76 8.29 1.52
N ASP A 41 18.01 9.36 1.80
CA ASP A 41 16.58 9.27 2.12
C ASP A 41 15.80 9.08 0.82
N VAL A 42 15.16 7.93 0.70
CA VAL A 42 14.38 7.52 -0.47
C VAL A 42 12.89 7.55 -0.10
N PRO A 43 12.02 8.20 -0.90
CA PRO A 43 10.59 8.10 -0.68
C PRO A 43 10.17 6.63 -0.82
N SER A 44 9.23 6.22 0.01
CA SER A 44 8.70 4.86 -0.02
C SER A 44 7.19 4.94 0.03
N TYR A 45 6.55 4.23 -0.89
CA TYR A 45 5.10 4.15 -0.98
C TYR A 45 4.65 2.73 -0.70
N GLY A 46 3.47 2.62 -0.11
CA GLY A 46 2.86 1.37 0.25
C GLY A 46 1.34 1.41 0.20
N ILE A 47 0.69 0.34 0.66
CA ILE A 47 -0.75 0.16 0.59
C ILE A 47 -1.28 -0.17 1.98
N GLU A 48 -2.35 0.50 2.35
CA GLU A 48 -3.20 0.20 3.49
C GLU A 48 -4.57 -0.23 2.97
N ILE A 49 -5.09 -1.34 3.46
CA ILE A 49 -6.47 -1.77 3.19
C ILE A 49 -7.20 -1.81 4.53
N ALA A 50 -8.34 -1.11 4.62
CA ALA A 50 -9.24 -1.16 5.75
C ALA A 50 -10.62 -1.66 5.30
N GLU A 51 -11.23 -2.57 6.06
CA GLU A 51 -12.54 -3.15 5.83
C GLU A 51 -13.44 -2.89 7.04
N GLN A 52 -14.65 -2.41 6.79
CA GLN A 52 -15.68 -2.23 7.81
C GLN A 52 -16.95 -2.94 7.36
N ILE A 53 -17.43 -3.87 8.20
CA ILE A 53 -18.67 -4.60 7.97
C ILE A 53 -19.74 -4.03 8.90
N THR A 54 -20.83 -3.55 8.30
CA THR A 54 -22.01 -3.06 8.99
C THR A 54 -23.19 -3.99 8.69
N GLU A 55 -23.93 -4.41 9.70
CA GLU A 55 -25.13 -5.22 9.54
C GLU A 55 -26.27 -4.63 10.36
N LYS A 56 -27.43 -4.35 9.72
CA LYS A 56 -28.58 -3.69 10.37
C LYS A 56 -28.21 -2.35 11.03
N GLY A 57 -27.30 -1.61 10.41
CA GLY A 57 -26.79 -0.33 10.91
C GLY A 57 -25.81 -0.43 12.09
N ILE A 58 -25.39 -1.64 12.48
CA ILE A 58 -24.43 -1.86 13.56
C ILE A 58 -23.11 -2.33 12.96
N VAL A 59 -22.00 -1.69 13.33
CA VAL A 59 -20.66 -2.16 12.96
C VAL A 59 -20.39 -3.49 13.66
N LYS A 60 -20.15 -4.53 12.86
CA LYS A 60 -19.88 -5.89 13.34
C LYS A 60 -18.39 -6.18 13.41
N GLU A 61 -17.64 -5.66 12.45
CA GLU A 61 -16.23 -5.99 12.28
C GLU A 61 -15.50 -4.83 11.60
N GLU A 62 -14.26 -4.62 12.04
CA GLU A 62 -13.29 -3.73 11.43
C GLU A 62 -11.96 -4.48 11.33
N LEU A 63 -11.40 -4.51 10.13
CA LEU A 63 -10.12 -5.15 9.83
C LEU A 63 -9.26 -4.17 9.06
N GLY A 64 -7.95 -4.29 9.22
CA GLY A 64 -7.02 -3.53 8.41
C GLY A 64 -5.64 -4.16 8.38
N ASP A 65 -4.96 -3.98 7.27
CA ASP A 65 -3.56 -4.35 7.10
C ASP A 65 -2.83 -3.28 6.30
N VAL A 66 -1.52 -3.17 6.49
CA VAL A 66 -0.69 -2.18 5.84
C VAL A 66 0.71 -2.70 5.53
N ILE A 67 1.10 -2.58 4.27
CA ILE A 67 2.48 -2.76 3.82
C ILE A 67 3.00 -1.40 3.37
N VAL A 68 3.87 -0.81 4.19
CA VAL A 68 4.31 0.57 4.03
C VAL A 68 5.41 0.74 2.98
N HIS A 69 6.14 -0.34 2.68
CA HIS A 69 7.30 -0.33 1.79
C HIS A 69 7.10 -1.27 0.62
N VAL A 70 6.54 -0.75 -0.46
CA VAL A 70 6.25 -1.49 -1.69
C VAL A 70 7.15 -1.02 -2.82
N SER A 71 7.24 0.29 -3.02
CA SER A 71 8.05 0.86 -4.10
C SER A 71 8.38 2.31 -3.80
N PRO A 72 9.54 2.83 -4.26
CA PRO A 72 9.80 4.26 -4.27
C PRO A 72 8.98 5.02 -5.33
N TYR A 73 8.34 4.32 -6.27
CA TYR A 73 7.55 4.93 -7.35
C TYR A 73 6.06 5.03 -6.96
N LYS A 74 5.57 6.26 -6.75
CA LYS A 74 4.18 6.51 -6.36
C LYS A 74 3.17 5.93 -7.35
N ASP A 75 3.38 6.15 -8.64
CA ASP A 75 2.41 5.78 -9.69
C ASP A 75 2.23 4.25 -9.78
N LYS A 76 3.30 3.49 -9.53
CA LYS A 76 3.24 2.02 -9.45
C LYS A 76 2.34 1.55 -8.31
N VAL A 77 2.47 2.16 -7.13
CA VAL A 77 1.66 1.81 -5.95
C VAL A 77 0.22 2.31 -6.09
N GLU A 78 0.03 3.47 -6.72
CA GLU A 78 -1.28 4.01 -7.12
C GLU A 78 -2.07 3.04 -7.99
N ASP A 79 -1.44 2.52 -9.05
CA ASP A 79 -2.09 1.58 -9.96
C ASP A 79 -2.40 0.25 -9.28
N MET A 80 -1.54 -0.19 -8.35
CA MET A 80 -1.80 -1.37 -7.53
C MET A 80 -3.00 -1.15 -6.59
N ALA A 81 -3.08 -0.01 -5.89
CA ALA A 81 -4.21 0.31 -5.01
C ALA A 81 -5.54 0.39 -5.79
N LYS A 82 -5.53 0.95 -7.00
CA LYS A 82 -6.71 0.94 -7.90
C LYS A 82 -7.12 -0.47 -8.27
N ARG A 83 -6.17 -1.33 -8.64
CA ARG A 83 -6.45 -2.74 -8.99
C ARG A 83 -7.04 -3.49 -7.80
N PHE A 84 -6.44 -3.39 -6.62
CA PHE A 84 -6.96 -4.02 -5.41
C PHE A 84 -8.38 -3.54 -5.07
N CYS A 85 -8.67 -2.27 -5.31
CA CYS A 85 -10.03 -1.74 -5.15
C CYS A 85 -11.02 -2.32 -6.18
N ILE A 86 -10.60 -2.47 -7.44
CA ILE A 86 -11.42 -3.06 -8.51
C ILE A 86 -11.69 -4.55 -8.23
N ASP A 87 -10.67 -5.27 -7.79
CA ASP A 87 -10.73 -6.70 -7.48
C ASP A 87 -11.36 -6.98 -6.11
N ASP A 88 -11.75 -5.93 -5.37
CA ASP A 88 -12.37 -6.00 -4.04
C ASP A 88 -11.53 -6.80 -3.03
N LEU A 89 -10.20 -6.61 -3.07
CA LEU A 89 -9.27 -7.35 -2.24
C LEU A 89 -9.53 -7.08 -0.74
N SER A 90 -9.69 -8.13 0.06
CA SER A 90 -9.81 -8.01 1.52
C SER A 90 -8.44 -7.80 2.18
N PRO A 91 -8.35 -7.02 3.28
CA PRO A 91 -7.10 -6.82 4.02
C PRO A 91 -6.38 -8.12 4.41
N LEU A 92 -7.14 -9.20 4.66
CA LEU A 92 -6.59 -10.49 5.10
C LEU A 92 -5.64 -11.14 4.08
N HIS A 93 -5.79 -10.81 2.80
CA HIS A 93 -4.96 -11.38 1.73
C HIS A 93 -3.79 -10.45 1.34
N LEU A 94 -3.66 -9.28 1.98
CA LEU A 94 -2.66 -8.30 1.59
C LEU A 94 -1.26 -8.90 1.75
N SER A 95 -0.90 -9.36 2.95
CA SER A 95 0.43 -9.93 3.19
C SER A 95 0.79 -11.08 2.23
N ASP A 96 -0.14 -12.01 1.98
CA ASP A 96 0.08 -13.15 1.07
C ASP A 96 0.41 -12.70 -0.36
N ILE A 97 -0.31 -11.70 -0.90
CA ILE A 97 -0.05 -11.17 -2.25
C ILE A 97 1.28 -10.42 -2.29
N MET A 98 1.62 -9.73 -1.20
CA MET A 98 2.82 -8.91 -1.14
C MET A 98 4.07 -9.78 -1.02
N ASP A 99 3.97 -10.95 -0.39
CA ASP A 99 5.03 -11.95 -0.34
C ASP A 99 5.39 -12.48 -1.74
N ASP A 100 4.41 -12.65 -2.64
CA ASP A 100 4.68 -13.07 -4.03
C ASP A 100 5.44 -12.02 -4.86
N LEU A 101 5.40 -10.76 -4.43
CA LEU A 101 5.93 -9.62 -5.16
C LEU A 101 7.24 -9.07 -4.57
N TYR A 102 7.75 -9.66 -3.49
CA TYR A 102 8.85 -9.11 -2.70
C TYR A 102 10.13 -8.80 -3.50
N TYR A 103 10.49 -9.67 -4.46
CA TYR A 103 11.68 -9.45 -5.30
C TYR A 103 11.56 -8.18 -6.14
N GLN A 104 10.37 -7.90 -6.66
CA GLN A 104 10.13 -6.69 -7.46
C GLN A 104 10.26 -5.42 -6.61
N TYR A 105 9.98 -5.50 -5.31
CA TYR A 105 10.15 -4.37 -4.40
C TYR A 105 11.63 -4.06 -4.19
N ILE A 106 12.44 -5.09 -3.95
CA ILE A 106 13.89 -4.94 -3.78
C ILE A 106 14.51 -4.31 -5.04
N ASP A 107 14.14 -4.83 -6.22
CA ASP A 107 14.65 -4.33 -7.49
C ASP A 107 14.30 -2.85 -7.71
N ASP A 108 13.08 -2.41 -7.36
CA ASP A 108 12.68 -1.00 -7.51
C ASP A 108 13.55 -0.06 -6.64
N TYR A 109 13.85 -0.43 -5.39
CA TYR A 109 14.69 0.40 -4.52
C TYR A 109 16.15 0.42 -4.99
N ASP A 110 16.66 -0.71 -5.47
CA ASP A 110 18.01 -0.80 -6.04
C ASP A 110 18.15 0.05 -7.32
N GLU A 111 17.13 0.06 -8.17
CA GLU A 111 17.08 0.90 -9.37
C GLU A 111 17.03 2.38 -8.98
N TYR A 112 16.09 2.76 -8.11
CA TYR A 112 15.95 4.15 -7.64
C TYR A 112 17.22 4.66 -6.96
N ALA A 113 17.87 3.85 -6.13
CA ALA A 113 19.11 4.23 -5.45
C ALA A 113 20.28 4.44 -6.43
N LYS A 114 20.32 3.72 -7.56
CA LYS A 114 21.30 3.97 -8.63
C LYS A 114 21.05 5.30 -9.33
N GLU A 115 19.80 5.69 -9.55
CA GLU A 115 19.47 7.01 -10.10
C GLU A 115 19.90 8.14 -9.15
N CYS A 116 19.78 7.93 -7.84
CA CYS A 116 20.27 8.89 -6.84
C CYS A 116 21.79 9.07 -6.83
N LYS A 117 22.58 8.17 -7.44
CA LYS A 117 24.06 8.31 -7.54
C LYS A 117 24.53 9.42 -8.48
N ILE A 118 23.63 10.02 -9.28
CA ILE A 118 24.01 10.93 -10.38
C ILE A 118 24.10 12.40 -9.93
N ALA A 119 23.88 12.72 -8.66
CA ALA A 119 24.21 14.05 -8.13
C ALA A 119 25.73 14.12 -7.79
N ILE A 120 26.53 14.43 -8.81
CA ILE A 120 27.98 14.71 -8.72
C ILE A 120 28.20 16.04 -8.00
#